data_AF-W4DXR0-F1
#
_entry.id   AF-W4DXR0-F1
#
_cell.length_a   1.000
_cell.length_b   1.000
_cell.length_c   1.000
_cell.angle_alpha   90.00
_cell.angle_beta   90.00
_cell.angle_gamma   90.00
#
_symmetry.space_group_name_H-M   'P 1'
#
loop_
_entity.id
_entity.type
_entity.pdbx_description
1 polymer ?
#
loop_
_entity_poly.entity_id
_entity_poly.type
_entity_poly.pdbx_seq_one_letter_code
_entity_poly.pdbx_strand_id
1 'polypeptide(L)'
;MAINFTKPVLDRLNQEIAEMEAGITELQKKTRKTKLKINQLEKDCKLSSSPSSLSSKMSRITKLQAELKKISQQQLELSKEINKKKTLRAQLPSAE
;
A
#
# COMPACT_ATOMS: atom_id res chain seq x y z
N MET A 1 -3.16 -29.34 -33.05
CA MET A 1 -3.26 -28.82 -31.67
C MET A 1 -2.76 -27.40 -31.69
N ALA A 2 -3.64 -26.41 -31.57
CA ALA A 2 -3.21 -25.03 -31.37
C ALA A 2 -2.60 -24.94 -29.97
N ILE A 3 -1.32 -24.60 -29.89
CA ILE A 3 -0.69 -24.24 -28.62
C ILE A 3 -1.42 -22.97 -28.19
N ASN A 4 -2.22 -23.03 -27.12
CA ASN A 4 -2.87 -21.85 -26.55
C ASN A 4 -1.81 -20.96 -25.90
N PHE A 5 -1.04 -20.22 -26.71
CA PHE A 5 0.00 -19.27 -26.29
C PHE A 5 -0.54 -18.16 -25.36
N THR A 6 -1.85 -17.98 -25.34
CA THR A 6 -2.57 -16.99 -24.51
C THR A 6 -2.78 -17.44 -23.06
N LYS A 7 -2.95 -18.74 -22.79
CA LYS A 7 -3.11 -19.29 -21.42
C LYS A 7 -1.95 -18.91 -20.47
N PRO A 8 -0.67 -19.18 -20.80
CA PRO A 8 0.44 -18.83 -19.90
C PRO A 8 0.64 -17.33 -19.72
N VAL A 9 0.23 -16.50 -20.70
CA VAL A 9 0.28 -15.03 -20.58
C VAL A 9 -0.81 -14.53 -19.62
N LEU A 10 -2.02 -15.07 -19.73
CA LEU A 10 -3.11 -14.76 -18.80
C LEU A 10 -2.79 -15.18 -17.37
N ASP A 11 -2.22 -16.38 -17.19
CA ASP A 11 -1.84 -16.88 -15.86
C ASP A 11 -0.78 -16.01 -15.21
N ARG A 12 0.25 -15.60 -15.95
CA ARG A 12 1.27 -14.65 -15.47
C ARG A 12 0.65 -13.31 -15.09
N LEU A 13 -0.20 -12.74 -15.93
CA LEU A 13 -0.87 -11.47 -15.64
C LEU A 13 -1.76 -11.56 -14.40
N ASN A 14 -2.50 -12.66 -14.22
CA ASN A 14 -3.31 -12.91 -13.03
C ASN A 14 -2.45 -13.02 -11.77
N GLN A 15 -1.34 -13.75 -11.85
CA GLN A 15 -0.40 -13.89 -10.75
C GLN A 15 0.20 -12.53 -10.37
N GLU A 16 0.67 -11.75 -11.33
CA GLU A 16 1.21 -10.41 -11.08
C GLU A 16 0.17 -9.46 -10.46
N ILE A 17 -1.08 -9.51 -10.93
CA ILE A 17 -2.18 -8.73 -10.33
C ILE A 17 -2.39 -9.15 -8.87
N ALA A 18 -2.43 -10.45 -8.58
CA ALA A 18 -2.64 -10.97 -7.23
C ALA A 18 -1.48 -10.58 -6.29
N GLU A 19 -0.23 -10.64 -6.76
CA GLU A 19 0.96 -10.22 -6.01
C GLU A 19 0.91 -8.71 -5.68
N MET A 20 0.54 -7.87 -6.64
CA MET A 20 0.37 -6.43 -6.40
C MET A 20 -0.79 -6.12 -5.43
N GLU A 21 -1.91 -6.85 -5.51
CA GLU A 21 -3.04 -6.73 -4.57
C GLU A 21 -2.66 -7.15 -3.15
N ALA A 22 -1.84 -8.18 -3.00
CA ALA A 22 -1.24 -8.56 -1.72
C ALA A 22 -0.34 -7.43 -1.16
N GLY A 23 0.45 -6.80 -2.03
CA GLY A 23 1.26 -5.63 -1.68
C GLY A 23 0.43 -4.45 -1.17
N ILE A 24 -0.70 -4.12 -1.83
CA ILE A 24 -1.63 -3.10 -1.35
C ILE A 24 -2.15 -3.44 0.05
N THR A 25 -2.53 -4.71 0.28
CA THR A 25 -3.03 -5.18 1.57
C THR A 25 -1.98 -5.01 2.68
N GLU A 26 -0.71 -5.28 2.38
CA GLU A 26 0.40 -5.05 3.32
C GLU A 26 0.58 -3.56 3.63
N LEU A 27 0.55 -2.70 2.62
CA LEU A 27 0.63 -1.24 2.80
C LEU A 27 -0.55 -0.69 3.61
N GLN A 28 -1.75 -1.28 3.46
CA GLN A 28 -2.91 -0.93 4.29
C GLN A 28 -2.69 -1.33 5.75
N LYS A 29 -2.12 -2.51 6.02
CA LYS A 29 -1.74 -2.93 7.37
C LYS A 29 -0.71 -1.98 7.99
N LYS A 30 0.33 -1.58 7.24
CA LYS A 30 1.32 -0.58 7.67
C LYS A 30 0.66 0.76 7.98
N THR A 31 -0.18 1.27 7.08
CA THR A 31 -0.98 2.49 7.29
C THR A 31 -1.76 2.46 8.60
N ARG A 32 -2.49 1.36 8.88
CA ARG A 32 -3.27 1.22 10.13
C ARG A 32 -2.35 1.29 11.35
N LYS A 33 -1.25 0.54 11.37
CA LYS A 33 -0.29 0.54 12.48
C LYS A 33 0.33 1.92 12.71
N THR A 34 0.74 2.61 11.64
CA THR A 34 1.32 3.95 11.73
C THR A 34 0.31 4.98 12.25
N LYS A 35 -0.95 4.93 11.79
CA LYS A 35 -2.04 5.76 12.34
C LYS A 35 -2.28 5.52 13.82
N LEU A 36 -2.33 4.26 14.25
CA LEU A 36 -2.47 3.92 15.68
C LEU A 36 -1.31 4.49 16.50
N LYS A 37 -0.08 4.41 16.00
CA LYS A 37 1.09 4.95 16.70
C LYS A 37 1.06 6.47 16.80
N ILE A 38 0.63 7.17 15.75
CA ILE A 38 0.41 8.63 15.78
C ILE A 38 -0.63 8.97 16.84
N ASN A 39 -1.80 8.33 16.81
CA ASN A 39 -2.87 8.60 17.78
C ASN A 39 -2.40 8.36 19.23
N GLN A 40 -1.60 7.32 19.46
CA GLN A 40 -1.02 7.08 20.79
C GLN A 40 -0.06 8.19 21.19
N LEU A 41 0.86 8.59 20.31
CA LEU A 41 1.80 9.67 20.59
C LEU A 41 1.10 11.01 20.81
N GLU A 42 0.01 11.30 20.08
CA GLU A 42 -0.80 12.50 20.29
C GLU A 42 -1.49 12.50 21.66
N LYS A 43 -1.99 11.34 22.13
CA LYS A 43 -2.49 11.19 23.51
C LYS A 43 -1.37 11.39 24.53
N ASP A 44 -0.21 10.77 24.31
CA ASP A 44 0.95 10.87 25.19
C ASP A 44 1.53 12.30 25.24
N CYS A 45 1.33 13.09 24.18
CA CYS A 45 1.67 14.52 24.16
C CYS A 45 0.71 15.32 25.06
N LYS A 46 -0.60 15.07 24.99
CA LYS A 46 -1.61 15.76 25.81
C LYS A 46 -1.43 15.53 27.32
N LEU A 47 -0.85 14.38 27.70
CA LEU A 47 -0.58 14.02 29.09
C LEU A 47 0.84 14.43 29.57
N SER A 48 1.69 14.93 28.66
CA SER A 48 3.08 15.23 28.97
C SER A 48 3.24 16.63 29.56
N SER A 49 3.81 16.73 30.75
CA SER A 49 4.15 18.01 31.40
C SER A 49 5.58 18.49 31.10
N SER A 50 6.44 17.64 30.52
CA SER A 50 7.84 17.99 30.19
C SER A 50 7.99 18.54 28.76
N PRO A 51 8.54 19.76 28.57
CA PRO A 51 8.74 20.38 27.25
C PRO A 51 9.67 19.56 26.33
N SER A 52 10.76 19.01 26.86
CA SER A 52 11.72 18.22 26.07
C SER A 52 11.13 16.90 25.57
N SER A 53 10.28 16.27 26.40
CA SER A 53 9.54 15.06 26.02
C SER A 53 8.50 15.37 24.94
N LEU A 54 7.79 16.49 25.08
CA LEU A 54 6.80 16.95 24.10
C LEU A 54 7.43 17.19 22.72
N SER A 55 8.53 17.95 22.67
CA SER A 55 9.24 18.26 21.42
C SER A 55 9.70 16.99 20.68
N SER A 56 10.21 16.02 21.42
CA SER A 56 10.66 14.73 20.86
C SER A 56 9.49 13.90 20.29
N LYS A 57 8.36 13.83 21.01
CA LYS A 57 7.15 13.13 20.55
C LYS A 57 6.53 13.81 19.33
N MET A 58 6.45 15.15 19.32
CA MET A 58 5.97 15.93 18.18
C MET A 58 6.84 15.71 16.94
N SER A 59 8.17 15.72 17.10
CA SER A 59 9.09 15.38 16.01
C SER A 59 8.86 13.97 15.47
N ARG A 60 8.54 13.01 16.34
CA ARG A 60 8.21 11.63 15.92
C ARG A 60 6.87 11.58 15.17
N ILE A 61 5.86 12.31 15.61
CA ILE A 61 4.57 12.43 14.91
C ILE A 61 4.78 12.97 13.49
N THR A 62 5.55 14.06 13.32
CA THR A 62 5.85 14.63 12.00
C THR A 62 6.53 13.62 11.07
N LYS A 63 7.48 12.82 11.59
CA LYS A 63 8.15 11.76 10.81
C LYS A 63 7.16 10.67 10.38
N LEU A 64 6.29 10.21 11.28
CA LEU A 64 5.28 9.19 10.97
C LEU A 64 4.21 9.70 10.00
N GLN A 65 3.85 10.98 10.06
CA GLN A 65 2.95 11.61 9.08
C GLN A 65 3.59 11.70 7.69
N ALA A 66 4.88 12.02 7.61
CA ALA A 66 5.62 12.00 6.34
C ALA A 66 5.70 10.57 5.77
N GLU A 67 5.88 9.56 6.62
CA GLU A 67 5.83 8.15 6.24
C GLU A 67 4.45 7.76 5.68
N LEU A 68 3.36 8.19 6.33
CA LEU A 68 1.99 7.96 5.82
C LEU A 68 1.78 8.55 4.42
N LYS A 69 2.31 9.75 4.15
CA LYS A 69 2.25 10.35 2.80
C LYS A 69 2.98 9.48 1.77
N LYS A 70 4.15 8.93 2.12
CA LYS A 70 4.90 8.02 1.24
C LYS A 70 4.14 6.73 0.98
N ILE A 71 3.58 6.10 2.02
CA ILE A 71 2.77 4.88 1.88
C ILE A 71 1.54 5.15 1.00
N SER A 72 0.87 6.29 1.18
CA SER A 72 -0.28 6.69 0.36
C SER A 72 0.11 6.83 -1.12
N GLN A 73 1.26 7.42 -1.42
CA GLN A 73 1.75 7.52 -2.79
C GLN A 73 2.04 6.14 -3.39
N GLN A 74 2.69 5.25 -2.62
CA GLN A 74 2.95 3.88 -3.07
C GLN A 74 1.67 3.10 -3.37
N GLN A 75 0.64 3.24 -2.52
CA GLN A 75 -0.66 2.62 -2.76
C GLN A 75 -1.32 3.14 -4.04
N LEU A 76 -1.23 4.45 -4.30
CA LEU A 76 -1.78 5.06 -5.49
C LEU A 76 -1.07 4.55 -6.76
N GLU A 77 0.25 4.47 -6.74
CA GLU A 77 1.03 3.95 -7.88
C GLU A 77 0.74 2.47 -8.15
N LEU A 78 0.71 1.63 -7.12
CA LEU A 78 0.31 0.21 -7.25
C LEU A 78 -1.11 0.07 -7.79
N SER A 79 -2.05 0.90 -7.32
CA SER A 79 -3.43 0.87 -7.81
C SER A 79 -3.53 1.23 -9.30
N LYS A 80 -2.75 2.21 -9.75
CA LYS A 80 -2.66 2.55 -11.19
C LYS A 80 -2.08 1.38 -11.99
N GLU A 81 -1.04 0.74 -11.48
CA GLU A 81 -0.40 -0.39 -12.16
C GLU A 81 -1.34 -1.60 -12.26
N ILE A 82 -2.03 -1.95 -11.17
CA ILE A 82 -3.07 -2.98 -11.17
C ILE A 82 -4.16 -2.67 -12.20
N ASN A 83 -4.64 -1.43 -12.27
CA ASN A 83 -5.65 -1.05 -13.26
C ASN A 83 -5.12 -1.21 -14.69
N LYS A 84 -3.88 -0.81 -14.97
CA LYS A 84 -3.25 -1.06 -16.28
C LYS A 84 -3.20 -2.55 -16.61
N LYS A 85 -2.75 -3.39 -15.68
CA LYS A 85 -2.66 -4.85 -15.91
C LYS A 85 -4.03 -5.51 -16.03
N LYS A 86 -5.03 -5.07 -15.26
CA LYS A 86 -6.43 -5.54 -15.39
C LYS A 86 -7.00 -5.18 -16.76
N THR A 87 -6.75 -3.97 -17.26
CA THR A 87 -7.15 -3.57 -18.62
C THR A 87 -6.45 -4.40 -19.69
N LEU A 88 -5.14 -4.65 -19.56
CA LEU A 88 -4.40 -5.54 -20.46
C LEU A 88 -4.96 -6.96 -20.45
N ARG A 89 -5.26 -7.50 -19.26
CA ARG A 89 -5.88 -8.82 -19.13
C ARG A 89 -7.24 -8.87 -19.81
N ALA A 90 -8.07 -7.84 -19.66
CA ALA A 90 -9.41 -7.79 -20.26
C ALA A 90 -9.39 -7.73 -21.80
N GLN A 91 -8.28 -7.30 -22.41
CA GLN A 91 -8.08 -7.27 -23.86
C GLN A 91 -7.64 -8.63 -24.44
N LEU A 92 -7.18 -9.56 -23.60
CA LEU A 92 -6.78 -10.90 -24.03
C LEU A 92 -8.02 -11.82 -24.07
N PRO A 93 -8.22 -12.58 -25.16
CA PRO A 93 -9.34 -13.52 -25.25
C PRO A 93 -9.21 -14.60 -24.18
N SER A 94 -10.31 -14.89 -23.49
CA SER A 94 -10.42 -16.06 -22.62
C SER A 94 -10.13 -17.29 -23.47
N ALA A 95 -9.03 -17.95 -23.19
CA ALA A 95 -8.64 -19.13 -23.93
C ALA A 95 -9.58 -20.29 -23.55
N GLU A 96 -10.59 -20.56 -24.37
CA GLU A 96 -11.32 -21.85 -24.36
C GLU A 96 -10.31 -23.02 -24.44
#